data_AF-A0AAW0G5U4-F1
#
_entry.id   AF-A0AAW0G5U4-F1
#
_cell.length_a   1.000
_cell.length_b   1.000
_cell.length_c   1.000
_cell.angle_alpha   90.00
_cell.angle_beta   90.00
_cell.angle_gamma   90.00
#
_symmetry.space_group_name_H-M   'P 1'
#
loop_
_entity.id
_entity.type
_entity.pdbx_description
1 polymer ?
#
loop_
_entity_poly.entity_id
_entity_poly.type
_entity_poly.pdbx_seq_one_letter_code
_entity_poly.pdbx_strand_id
1 'polypeptide(L)'
;MTVTEDLNNSFFAQIEKQKIFSTPTFSNAECHVCVRNGFDIFLSIGNVIRACQLSNESGNYGILNIDINAFNIKSMVLNPSGTMLAAVGDSSICLFTLPQTIDINLVKQSHSYGIEGLEGRKIKKVLWHPAMPLDAGLVILTEDSHIILYNVTTSTEVPQLTIDLNEFLNFKGQATEKGKVRCTHQQVEQLHENASKILGTINNKFPSTSIMEVAADTGLKARAIKHYQYILTYEESS
;
A
#
# COMPACT_ATOMS: atom_id res chain seq x y z
N MET A 1 -34.72 -20.89 3.49
CA MET A 1 -34.18 -19.74 2.74
C MET A 1 -33.55 -18.83 3.76
N THR A 2 -32.25 -18.99 3.94
CA THR A 2 -31.49 -18.36 5.03
C THR A 2 -31.05 -16.97 4.58
N VAL A 3 -31.11 -15.99 5.49
CA VAL A 3 -30.79 -14.56 5.27
C VAL A 3 -29.47 -14.33 4.50
N THR A 4 -28.53 -15.27 4.55
CA THR A 4 -27.27 -15.30 3.80
C THR A 4 -27.42 -15.48 2.28
N GLU A 5 -28.43 -16.20 1.80
CA GLU A 5 -28.68 -16.37 0.36
C GLU A 5 -29.25 -15.09 -0.27
N ASP A 6 -30.14 -14.39 0.42
CA ASP A 6 -30.74 -13.14 -0.05
C ASP A 6 -29.73 -11.97 -0.07
N LEU A 7 -28.81 -11.92 0.90
CA LEU A 7 -27.72 -10.93 0.93
C LEU A 7 -26.74 -11.12 -0.23
N ASN A 8 -26.34 -12.36 -0.52
CA ASN A 8 -25.45 -12.66 -1.63
C ASN A 8 -26.10 -12.30 -2.98
N ASN A 9 -27.37 -12.64 -3.17
CA ASN A 9 -28.10 -12.28 -4.39
C ASN A 9 -28.21 -10.76 -4.58
N SER A 10 -28.41 -10.00 -3.51
CA SER A 10 -28.46 -8.52 -3.56
C SER A 10 -27.10 -7.89 -3.91
N PHE A 11 -26.00 -8.42 -3.36
CA PHE A 11 -24.65 -7.90 -3.62
C PHE A 11 -24.19 -8.15 -5.06
N PHE A 12 -24.35 -9.38 -5.59
CA PHE A 12 -23.99 -9.66 -6.98
C PHE A 12 -24.87 -8.88 -7.97
N ALA A 13 -26.17 -8.72 -7.68
CA ALA A 13 -27.05 -7.87 -8.48
C ALA A 13 -26.64 -6.39 -8.48
N GLN A 14 -25.98 -5.90 -7.42
CA GLN A 14 -25.41 -4.55 -7.39
C GLN A 14 -24.20 -4.42 -8.30
N ILE A 15 -23.31 -5.42 -8.32
CA ILE A 15 -22.11 -5.46 -9.17
C ILE A 15 -22.49 -5.47 -10.65
N GLU A 16 -23.46 -6.29 -11.05
CA GLU A 16 -23.90 -6.41 -12.46
C GLU A 16 -24.45 -5.10 -13.03
N LYS A 17 -25.03 -4.25 -12.18
CA LYS A 17 -25.55 -2.94 -12.57
C LYS A 17 -24.47 -1.87 -12.74
N GLN A 18 -23.24 -2.13 -12.28
CA GLN A 18 -22.17 -1.13 -12.34
C GLN A 18 -21.56 -1.07 -13.75
N LYS A 19 -21.62 0.10 -14.38
CA LYS A 19 -20.95 0.32 -15.68
C LYS A 19 -19.44 0.34 -15.56
N ILE A 20 -18.87 0.38 -14.36
CA ILE A 20 -17.41 0.32 -14.16
C ILE A 20 -16.81 -0.92 -14.83
N PHE A 21 -17.53 -2.04 -14.78
CA PHE A 21 -17.14 -3.33 -15.38
C PHE A 21 -17.57 -3.47 -16.84
N SER A 22 -18.32 -2.51 -17.39
CA SER A 22 -18.69 -2.56 -18.80
C SER A 22 -17.42 -2.41 -19.65
N THR A 23 -17.06 -3.49 -20.34
CA THR A 23 -15.81 -3.62 -21.07
C THR A 23 -15.76 -2.65 -22.25
N PRO A 24 -14.71 -1.83 -22.37
CA PRO A 24 -14.23 -1.44 -23.69
C PRO A 24 -13.61 -2.68 -24.37
N THR A 25 -13.77 -2.81 -25.68
CA THR A 25 -13.30 -3.91 -26.54
C THR A 25 -11.77 -4.03 -26.63
N PHE A 26 -11.06 -4.10 -25.50
CA PHE A 26 -9.61 -4.34 -25.47
C PHE A 26 -9.38 -5.77 -25.01
N SER A 27 -9.32 -6.70 -25.96
CA SER A 27 -9.31 -8.14 -25.72
C SER A 27 -8.08 -8.70 -24.99
N ASN A 28 -7.10 -7.87 -24.58
CA ASN A 28 -5.86 -8.29 -23.92
C ASN A 28 -5.35 -7.31 -22.83
N ALA A 29 -6.18 -6.36 -22.36
CA ALA A 29 -5.71 -5.42 -21.33
C ALA A 29 -5.72 -6.08 -19.95
N GLU A 30 -4.57 -6.09 -19.26
CA GLU A 30 -4.50 -6.46 -17.84
C GLU A 30 -5.38 -5.50 -17.02
N CYS A 31 -6.13 -6.08 -16.07
CA CYS A 31 -7.03 -5.36 -15.21
C CYS A 31 -6.64 -5.59 -13.76
N HIS A 32 -6.60 -4.53 -12.95
CA HIS A 32 -6.34 -4.62 -11.52
C HIS A 32 -7.46 -3.97 -10.74
N VAL A 33 -7.78 -4.52 -9.58
CA VAL A 33 -8.86 -4.01 -8.72
C VAL A 33 -8.31 -3.68 -7.34
N CYS A 34 -8.79 -2.57 -6.78
CA CYS A 34 -8.59 -2.18 -5.39
C CYS A 34 -9.94 -1.84 -4.77
N VAL A 35 -10.13 -2.18 -3.51
CA VAL A 35 -11.37 -1.90 -2.78
C VAL A 35 -11.04 -1.11 -1.51
N ARG A 36 -11.70 0.02 -1.33
CA ARG A 36 -11.63 0.84 -0.12
C ARG A 36 -12.95 0.73 0.65
N ASN A 37 -12.85 0.52 1.96
CA ASN A 37 -13.99 0.40 2.88
C ASN A 37 -15.05 -0.66 2.50
N GLY A 38 -14.73 -1.60 1.61
CA GLY A 38 -15.63 -2.65 1.15
C GLY A 38 -16.65 -2.24 0.09
N PHE A 39 -16.71 -0.96 -0.30
CA PHE A 39 -17.71 -0.46 -1.25
C PHE A 39 -17.17 0.50 -2.31
N ASP A 40 -16.03 1.16 -2.09
CA ASP A 40 -15.38 1.96 -3.12
C ASP A 40 -14.50 1.06 -3.96
N ILE A 41 -14.78 0.97 -5.25
CA ILE A 41 -14.06 0.13 -6.21
C ILE A 41 -13.20 1.03 -7.09
N PHE A 42 -11.93 0.65 -7.24
CA PHE A 42 -11.01 1.20 -8.22
C PHE A 42 -10.62 0.08 -9.17
N LEU A 43 -10.86 0.26 -10.47
CA LEU A 43 -10.59 -0.71 -11.51
C LEU A 43 -9.67 -0.07 -12.55
N SER A 44 -8.49 -0.64 -12.74
CA SER A 44 -7.62 -0.25 -13.86
C SER A 44 -7.87 -1.12 -15.08
N ILE A 45 -7.82 -0.49 -16.27
CA ILE A 45 -7.79 -1.15 -17.57
C ILE A 45 -6.75 -0.42 -18.42
N GLY A 46 -5.60 -1.05 -18.66
CA GLY A 46 -4.46 -0.39 -19.31
C GLY A 46 -3.90 0.76 -18.48
N ASN A 47 -4.02 2.00 -18.95
CA ASN A 47 -3.56 3.22 -18.28
C ASN A 47 -4.69 4.05 -17.67
N VAL A 48 -5.94 3.55 -17.68
CA VAL A 48 -7.12 4.26 -17.16
C VAL A 48 -7.57 3.61 -15.87
N ILE A 49 -7.83 4.42 -14.84
CA ILE A 49 -8.44 3.96 -13.60
C ILE A 49 -9.86 4.51 -13.53
N ARG A 50 -10.82 3.60 -13.41
CA ARG A 50 -12.22 3.90 -13.14
C ARG A 50 -12.47 3.73 -11.66
N ALA A 51 -13.34 4.55 -11.09
CA ALA A 51 -13.71 4.41 -9.69
C ALA A 51 -15.20 4.70 -9.47
N CYS A 52 -15.82 3.93 -8.59
CA CYS A 52 -17.19 4.15 -8.16
C CYS A 52 -17.41 3.67 -6.73
N GLN A 53 -18.39 4.24 -6.07
CA GLN A 53 -18.97 3.65 -4.87
C GLN A 53 -20.06 2.65 -5.30
N LEU A 54 -20.03 1.42 -4.76
CA LEU A 54 -21.10 0.45 -4.93
C LEU A 54 -22.39 1.03 -4.36
N SER A 55 -23.39 1.20 -5.22
CA SER A 55 -24.72 1.70 -4.84
C SER A 55 -25.80 1.04 -5.69
N ASN A 56 -27.01 0.97 -5.14
CA ASN A 56 -28.21 0.50 -5.85
C ASN A 56 -28.74 1.52 -6.87
N GLU A 57 -28.36 2.80 -6.72
CA GLU A 57 -29.01 3.93 -7.37
C GLU A 57 -28.20 4.51 -8.55
N SER A 58 -26.88 4.32 -8.55
CA SER A 58 -26.01 4.84 -9.61
C SER A 58 -25.00 3.79 -10.08
N GLY A 59 -25.02 3.50 -11.38
CA GLY A 59 -24.04 2.63 -12.04
C GLY A 59 -22.94 3.41 -12.76
N ASN A 60 -22.86 4.73 -12.56
CA ASN A 60 -21.85 5.58 -13.21
C ASN A 60 -20.54 5.54 -12.42
N TYR A 61 -19.42 5.77 -13.10
CA TYR A 61 -18.10 5.79 -12.50
C TYR A 61 -17.38 7.11 -12.84
N GLY A 62 -16.53 7.55 -11.92
CA GLY A 62 -15.52 8.58 -12.17
C GLY A 62 -14.27 7.96 -12.79
N ILE A 63 -13.42 8.79 -13.40
CA ILE A 63 -12.12 8.38 -13.94
C ILE A 63 -11.04 9.10 -13.13
N LEU A 64 -9.93 8.42 -12.83
CA LEU A 64 -8.70 9.05 -12.38
C LEU A 64 -7.75 9.08 -13.58
N ASN A 65 -7.35 10.29 -13.98
CA ASN A 65 -6.42 10.48 -15.10
C ASN A 65 -4.98 10.36 -14.60
N ILE A 66 -4.19 9.50 -15.24
CA ILE A 66 -2.73 9.50 -15.06
C ILE A 66 -2.18 10.63 -15.94
N ASP A 67 -1.96 11.80 -15.34
CA ASP A 67 -1.42 12.96 -16.04
C ASP A 67 0.10 12.85 -16.31
N ILE A 68 0.75 11.83 -15.75
CA ILE A 68 2.21 11.68 -15.74
C ILE A 68 2.60 10.51 -16.66
N ASN A 69 3.13 10.84 -17.84
CA ASN A 69 3.72 9.91 -18.81
C ASN A 69 2.96 8.58 -18.89
N ALA A 70 1.72 8.64 -19.41
CA ALA A 70 0.78 7.53 -19.51
C ALA A 70 1.48 6.17 -19.69
N PHE A 71 1.37 5.31 -18.68
CA PHE A 71 1.98 3.98 -18.64
C PHE A 71 0.93 2.91 -18.38
N ASN A 72 1.22 1.67 -18.77
CA ASN A 72 0.36 0.54 -18.47
C ASN A 72 0.47 0.18 -16.99
N ILE A 73 -0.67 0.16 -16.29
CA ILE A 73 -0.74 -0.16 -14.87
C ILE A 73 -0.59 -1.68 -14.71
N LYS A 74 0.40 -2.09 -13.94
CA LYS A 74 0.73 -3.48 -13.57
C LYS A 74 0.26 -3.89 -12.19
N SER A 75 0.04 -2.92 -11.32
CA SER A 75 -0.61 -3.13 -10.04
C SER A 75 -1.16 -1.82 -9.48
N MET A 76 -2.07 -1.95 -8.52
CA MET A 76 -2.59 -0.84 -7.74
C MET A 76 -2.52 -1.18 -6.26
N VAL A 77 -2.19 -0.19 -5.42
CA VAL A 77 -2.04 -0.40 -3.97
C VAL A 77 -2.60 0.80 -3.19
N LEU A 78 -3.64 0.58 -2.39
CA LEU A 78 -4.18 1.56 -1.46
C LEU A 78 -3.33 1.65 -0.19
N ASN A 79 -3.18 2.86 0.34
CA ASN A 79 -2.61 3.02 1.67
C ASN A 79 -3.61 2.54 2.75
N PRO A 80 -3.13 2.18 3.95
CA PRO A 80 -3.99 1.67 5.03
C PRO A 80 -5.23 2.52 5.36
N SER A 81 -5.14 3.84 5.27
CA SER A 81 -6.29 4.74 5.50
C SER A 81 -7.20 4.93 4.29
N GLY A 82 -6.86 4.40 3.11
CA GLY A 82 -7.62 4.57 1.87
C GLY A 82 -7.63 6.01 1.34
N THR A 83 -6.73 6.85 1.82
CA THR A 83 -6.60 8.26 1.42
C THR A 83 -5.70 8.44 0.20
N MET A 84 -4.86 7.44 -0.12
CA MET A 84 -3.98 7.44 -1.27
C MET A 84 -4.02 6.12 -2.03
N LEU A 85 -3.92 6.20 -3.35
CA LEU A 85 -3.82 5.06 -4.26
C LEU A 85 -2.54 5.18 -5.09
N ALA A 86 -1.69 4.15 -5.05
CA ALA A 86 -0.56 4.04 -5.95
C ALA A 86 -0.93 3.21 -7.18
N ALA A 87 -0.79 3.79 -8.36
CA ALA A 87 -0.82 3.10 -9.65
C ALA A 87 0.61 2.83 -10.10
N VAL A 88 0.95 1.57 -10.31
CA VAL A 88 2.33 1.10 -10.49
C VAL A 88 2.49 0.48 -11.87
N GLY A 89 3.42 1.00 -12.67
CA GLY A 89 3.87 0.41 -13.93
C GLY A 89 5.22 -0.28 -13.81
N ASP A 90 5.89 -0.51 -14.93
CA ASP A 90 7.19 -1.19 -14.95
C ASP A 90 8.32 -0.34 -14.32
N SER A 91 8.31 0.98 -14.51
CA SER A 91 9.34 1.91 -14.01
C SER A 91 8.76 3.25 -13.55
N SER A 92 7.45 3.34 -13.38
CA SER A 92 6.76 4.58 -13.02
C SER A 92 5.68 4.31 -11.99
N ILE A 93 5.52 5.24 -11.06
CA ILE A 93 4.44 5.21 -10.07
C ILE A 93 3.73 6.55 -10.11
N CYS A 94 2.41 6.50 -10.20
CA CYS A 94 1.53 7.65 -10.04
C CYS A 94 0.74 7.49 -8.73
N LEU A 95 0.84 8.47 -7.85
CA LEU A 95 0.11 8.53 -6.59
C LEU A 95 -1.11 9.44 -6.75
N PHE A 96 -2.27 8.94 -6.36
CA PHE A 96 -3.51 9.70 -6.30
C PHE A 96 -3.88 10.00 -4.85
N THR A 97 -4.16 11.26 -4.53
CA THR A 97 -4.90 11.62 -3.32
C THR A 97 -6.39 11.42 -3.60
N LEU A 98 -7.04 10.66 -2.72
CA LEU A 98 -8.44 10.29 -2.89
C LEU A 98 -9.35 11.14 -2.00
N PRO A 99 -10.50 11.62 -2.52
CA PRO A 99 -11.51 12.25 -1.67
C PRO A 99 -12.14 11.24 -0.72
N GLN A 100 -12.82 11.74 0.32
CA GLN A 100 -13.56 10.89 1.25
C GLN A 100 -14.69 10.11 0.56
N THR A 101 -15.34 10.72 -0.43
CA THR A 101 -16.46 10.13 -1.19
C THR A 101 -16.09 10.03 -2.67
N ILE A 102 -16.35 8.87 -3.28
CA ILE A 102 -16.15 8.67 -4.71
C ILE A 102 -17.44 9.03 -5.45
N ASP A 103 -17.37 10.01 -6.35
CA ASP A 103 -18.47 10.38 -7.23
C ASP A 103 -17.99 10.54 -8.69
N ILE A 104 -18.91 10.91 -9.59
CA ILE A 104 -18.60 11.11 -11.02
C ILE A 104 -17.64 12.27 -11.29
N ASN A 105 -17.47 13.20 -10.35
CA ASN A 105 -16.59 14.36 -10.44
C ASN A 105 -15.19 14.07 -9.86
N LEU A 106 -14.84 12.81 -9.61
CA LEU A 106 -13.58 12.39 -9.01
C LEU A 106 -12.34 13.05 -9.62
N VAL A 107 -12.29 13.22 -10.95
CA VAL A 107 -11.19 13.91 -11.66
C VAL A 107 -10.87 15.28 -11.04
N LYS A 108 -11.90 16.05 -10.65
CA LYS A 108 -11.74 17.41 -10.12
C LYS A 108 -11.32 17.43 -8.65
N GLN A 109 -11.47 16.31 -7.96
CA GLN A 109 -11.24 16.18 -6.51
C GLN A 109 -9.91 15.48 -6.20
N SER A 110 -9.42 14.65 -7.11
CA SER A 110 -8.15 13.94 -6.97
C SER A 110 -6.98 14.78 -7.48
N HIS A 111 -5.85 14.72 -6.78
CA HIS A 111 -4.57 15.21 -7.29
C HIS A 111 -3.65 14.02 -7.53
N SER A 112 -2.86 14.08 -8.60
CA SER A 112 -1.90 13.04 -8.95
C SER A 112 -0.46 13.55 -8.92
N TYR A 113 0.46 12.74 -8.41
CA TYR A 113 1.89 13.05 -8.33
C TYR A 113 2.73 11.85 -8.78
N GLY A 114 3.89 12.11 -9.35
CA GLY A 114 4.81 11.08 -9.82
C GLY A 114 5.86 10.81 -8.75
N ILE A 115 6.26 9.55 -8.59
CA ILE A 115 7.48 9.23 -7.86
C ILE A 115 8.66 9.34 -8.82
N GLU A 116 9.59 10.23 -8.53
CA GLU A 116 10.83 10.43 -9.32
C GLU A 116 12.01 9.69 -8.68
N GLY A 117 13.16 9.65 -9.37
CA GLY A 117 14.36 8.96 -8.87
C GLY A 117 14.36 7.44 -9.13
N LEU A 118 13.39 6.96 -9.93
CA LEU A 118 13.28 5.56 -10.35
C LEU A 118 13.83 5.33 -11.77
N GLU A 119 14.50 6.33 -12.36
CA GLU A 119 14.96 6.27 -13.75
C GLU A 119 15.90 5.07 -13.97
N GLY A 120 15.59 4.27 -14.99
CA GLY A 120 16.36 3.06 -15.32
C GLY A 120 16.12 1.87 -14.40
N ARG A 121 15.28 1.97 -13.37
CA ARG A 121 14.97 0.87 -12.45
C ARG A 121 13.61 0.26 -12.78
N LYS A 122 13.55 -1.07 -12.81
CA LYS A 122 12.28 -1.81 -12.91
C LYS A 122 11.71 -2.08 -11.53
N ILE A 123 10.43 -1.80 -11.37
CA ILE A 123 9.69 -1.99 -10.13
C ILE A 123 9.25 -3.45 -10.06
N LYS A 124 9.63 -4.11 -8.97
CA LYS A 124 9.26 -5.49 -8.67
C LYS A 124 8.06 -5.56 -7.73
N LYS A 125 8.01 -4.69 -6.71
CA LYS A 125 6.90 -4.64 -5.74
C LYS A 125 6.80 -3.27 -5.09
N VAL A 126 5.58 -2.88 -4.72
CA VAL A 126 5.30 -1.66 -3.96
C VAL A 126 4.43 -2.00 -2.76
N LEU A 127 4.73 -1.41 -1.60
CA LEU A 127 3.98 -1.57 -0.35
C LEU A 127 3.90 -0.24 0.39
N TRP A 128 2.88 -0.10 1.24
CA TRP A 128 2.82 1.00 2.19
C TRP A 128 3.46 0.61 3.51
N HIS A 129 4.35 1.45 4.04
CA HIS A 129 5.04 1.23 5.30
C HIS A 129 4.05 1.35 6.47
N PRO A 130 3.80 0.28 7.23
CA PRO A 130 2.64 0.24 8.14
C PRO A 130 2.81 1.05 9.42
N ALA A 131 4.02 1.52 9.72
CA ALA A 131 4.32 2.32 10.92
C ALA A 131 4.64 3.79 10.62
N MET A 132 4.56 4.21 9.36
CA MET A 132 4.81 5.63 9.05
C MET A 132 3.60 6.49 9.44
N PRO A 133 3.80 7.67 10.04
CA PRO A 133 2.72 8.60 10.31
C PRO A 133 1.92 8.90 9.04
N LEU A 134 0.60 9.09 9.20
CA LEU A 134 -0.33 9.44 8.11
C LEU A 134 -0.37 8.42 6.97
N ASP A 135 0.12 7.19 7.20
CA ASP A 135 0.26 6.16 6.18
C ASP A 135 1.01 6.66 4.92
N ALA A 136 1.94 7.60 5.11
CA ALA A 136 2.64 8.33 4.03
C ALA A 136 3.87 7.61 3.49
N GLY A 137 4.14 6.40 3.99
CA GLY A 137 5.35 5.69 3.65
C GLY A 137 5.19 4.77 2.46
N LEU A 138 5.84 5.06 1.34
CA LEU A 138 5.83 4.18 0.18
C LEU A 138 7.16 3.44 0.09
N VAL A 139 7.10 2.11 0.14
CA VAL A 139 8.24 1.20 0.00
C VAL A 139 8.23 0.60 -1.39
N ILE A 140 9.34 0.69 -2.10
CA ILE A 140 9.51 0.18 -3.46
C ILE A 140 10.66 -0.82 -3.45
N LEU A 141 10.40 -2.03 -3.94
CA LEU A 141 11.41 -3.02 -4.26
C LEU A 141 11.63 -3.03 -5.77
N THR A 142 12.86 -2.89 -6.21
CA THR A 142 13.24 -2.93 -7.62
C THR A 142 13.84 -4.28 -8.02
N GLU A 143 13.92 -4.55 -9.33
CA GLU A 143 14.53 -5.78 -9.86
C GLU A 143 16.04 -5.86 -9.63
N ASP A 144 16.73 -4.71 -9.52
CA ASP A 144 18.16 -4.60 -9.20
C ASP A 144 18.44 -4.68 -7.68
N SER A 145 17.48 -5.20 -6.91
CA SER A 145 17.60 -5.48 -5.47
C SER A 145 17.75 -4.24 -4.58
N HIS A 146 17.20 -3.09 -4.97
CA HIS A 146 17.10 -1.93 -4.08
C HIS A 146 15.76 -1.91 -3.35
N ILE A 147 15.79 -1.53 -2.07
CA ILE A 147 14.61 -1.11 -1.31
C ILE A 147 14.68 0.40 -1.17
N ILE A 148 13.67 1.09 -1.66
CA ILE A 148 13.58 2.55 -1.65
C ILE A 148 12.35 2.96 -0.85
N LEU A 149 12.53 3.90 0.08
CA LEU A 149 11.49 4.41 0.97
C LEU A 149 11.25 5.89 0.69
N TYR A 150 10.03 6.24 0.32
CA TYR A 150 9.57 7.62 0.22
C TYR A 150 8.64 7.95 1.38
N ASN A 151 8.75 9.18 1.88
CA ASN A 151 7.69 9.80 2.66
C ASN A 151 6.99 10.80 1.74
N VAL A 152 5.85 10.37 1.20
CA VAL A 152 5.16 11.04 0.10
C VAL A 152 4.50 12.36 0.52
N THR A 153 4.41 12.62 1.84
CA THR A 153 3.97 13.93 2.36
C THR A 153 5.09 14.96 2.43
N THR A 154 6.35 14.53 2.34
CA THR A 154 7.52 15.40 2.43
C THR A 154 8.21 15.58 1.08
N SER A 155 8.35 14.50 0.30
CA SER A 155 8.92 14.54 -1.05
C SER A 155 8.52 13.30 -1.84
N THR A 156 8.18 13.50 -3.11
CA THR A 156 8.02 12.42 -4.11
C THR A 156 9.24 12.31 -5.03
N GLU A 157 10.23 13.19 -4.87
CA GLU A 157 11.43 13.27 -5.71
C GLU A 157 12.64 12.63 -5.02
N VAL A 158 12.81 12.93 -3.73
CA VAL A 158 13.96 12.49 -2.94
C VAL A 158 13.54 11.39 -1.97
N PRO A 159 14.07 10.16 -2.11
CA PRO A 159 13.77 9.10 -1.16
C PRO A 159 14.35 9.42 0.22
N GLN A 160 13.62 9.03 1.27
CA GLN A 160 14.08 9.15 2.64
C GLN A 160 15.17 8.11 2.96
N LEU A 161 15.11 6.94 2.33
CA LEU A 161 16.08 5.86 2.52
C LEU A 161 16.17 5.01 1.25
N THR A 162 17.40 4.66 0.87
CA THR A 162 17.69 3.69 -0.18
C THR A 162 18.64 2.66 0.39
N ILE A 163 18.32 1.38 0.20
CA ILE A 163 19.12 0.24 0.64
C ILE A 163 19.42 -0.62 -0.59
N ASP A 164 20.70 -0.80 -0.93
CA ASP A 164 21.13 -1.83 -1.88
C ASP A 164 21.31 -3.14 -1.13
N LEU A 165 20.42 -4.12 -1.39
CA LEU A 165 20.49 -5.43 -0.73
C LEU A 165 21.76 -6.20 -1.09
N ASN A 166 22.41 -5.88 -2.21
CA ASN A 166 23.65 -6.53 -2.61
C ASN A 166 24.83 -6.14 -1.72
N GLU A 167 24.77 -5.02 -0.99
CA GLU A 167 25.84 -4.65 -0.04
C GLU A 167 25.85 -5.56 1.20
N PHE A 168 24.75 -6.24 1.47
CA PHE A 168 24.57 -7.08 2.64
C PHE A 168 24.92 -8.53 2.31
N LEU A 169 25.97 -9.07 2.94
CA LEU A 169 26.45 -10.44 2.75
C LEU A 169 25.34 -11.50 2.90
N ASN A 170 24.39 -11.27 3.81
CA ASN A 170 23.27 -12.18 4.08
C ASN A 170 22.29 -12.33 2.89
N PHE A 171 22.33 -11.40 1.94
CA PHE A 171 21.50 -11.39 0.74
C PHE A 171 22.30 -11.68 -0.54
N LYS A 172 23.64 -11.74 -0.47
CA LYS A 172 24.47 -12.11 -1.62
C LYS A 172 24.31 -13.60 -1.94
N GLY A 173 23.94 -13.91 -3.18
CA GLY A 173 23.93 -15.29 -3.69
C GLY A 173 22.71 -16.14 -3.30
N GLN A 174 21.71 -15.56 -2.62
CA GLN A 174 20.41 -16.20 -2.55
C GLN A 174 19.74 -16.07 -3.92
N ALA A 175 19.87 -17.13 -4.74
CA ALA A 175 18.93 -17.35 -5.82
C ALA A 175 17.51 -17.26 -5.24
N THR A 176 16.57 -16.75 -6.02
CA THR A 176 15.14 -16.65 -5.71
C THR A 176 14.46 -18.03 -5.59
N GLU A 177 15.10 -18.99 -4.91
CA GLU A 177 14.45 -20.20 -4.43
C GLU A 177 13.53 -19.82 -3.28
N LYS A 178 12.24 -19.56 -3.57
CA LYS A 178 11.09 -19.45 -2.64
C LYS A 178 11.45 -19.41 -1.15
N GLY A 179 12.26 -18.43 -0.77
CA GLY A 179 12.99 -18.42 0.48
C GLY A 179 12.27 -17.47 1.39
N LYS A 180 11.47 -18.00 2.30
CA LYS A 180 10.87 -17.22 3.38
C LYS A 180 11.98 -16.64 4.25
N VAL A 181 12.38 -15.41 3.95
CA VAL A 181 12.96 -14.53 4.97
C VAL A 181 11.78 -14.12 5.87
N ARG A 182 11.41 -15.03 6.78
CA ARG A 182 10.38 -14.79 7.80
C ARG A 182 11.05 -14.08 8.97
N CYS A 183 10.53 -12.92 9.35
CA CYS A 183 10.65 -12.46 10.72
C CYS A 183 9.75 -13.36 11.56
N THR A 184 10.34 -14.31 12.29
CA THR A 184 9.61 -15.22 13.18
C THR A 184 9.16 -14.48 14.44
N HIS A 185 8.08 -14.95 15.08
CA HIS A 185 7.63 -14.41 16.37
C HIS A 185 8.78 -14.28 17.38
N GLN A 186 9.64 -15.31 17.41
CA GLN A 186 10.82 -15.37 18.26
C GLN A 186 11.83 -14.26 17.95
N GLN A 187 12.02 -13.89 16.68
CA GLN A 187 12.90 -12.77 16.29
C GLN A 187 12.31 -11.40 16.68
N VAL A 188 10.98 -11.25 16.62
CA VAL A 188 10.29 -10.04 17.08
C VAL A 188 10.37 -9.90 18.61
N GLU A 189 10.16 -10.99 19.35
CA GLU A 189 10.34 -11.03 20.81
C GLU A 189 11.77 -10.71 21.22
N GLN A 190 12.75 -11.27 20.50
CA GLN A 190 14.16 -11.01 20.77
C GLN A 190 14.55 -9.55 20.47
N LEU A 191 14.00 -8.95 19.41
CA LEU A 191 14.13 -7.52 19.15
C LEU A 191 13.49 -6.68 20.25
N HIS A 192 12.32 -7.08 20.75
CA HIS A 192 11.64 -6.40 21.86
C HIS A 192 12.47 -6.48 23.15
N GLU A 193 12.96 -7.66 23.51
CA GLU A 193 13.79 -7.86 24.70
C GLU A 193 15.11 -7.06 24.62
N ASN A 194 15.73 -7.02 23.44
CA ASN A 194 16.92 -6.21 23.19
C ASN A 194 16.62 -4.70 23.33
N ALA A 195 15.49 -4.23 22.79
CA ALA A 195 15.06 -2.85 22.95
C ALA A 195 14.78 -2.50 24.42
N SER A 196 14.12 -3.38 25.19
CA SER A 196 13.88 -3.19 26.62
C SER A 196 15.17 -3.14 27.43
N LYS A 197 16.17 -3.98 27.12
CA LYS A 197 17.49 -3.93 27.76
C LYS A 197 18.23 -2.61 27.49
N ILE A 198 18.14 -2.11 26.26
CA ILE A 198 18.71 -0.81 25.87
C ILE A 198 18.02 0.32 26.63
N LEU A 199 16.69 0.32 26.69
CA LEU A 199 15.91 1.31 27.45
C LEU A 199 16.24 1.28 28.93
N GLY A 200 16.32 0.09 29.55
CA GLY A 200 16.74 -0.05 30.96
C GLY A 200 18.15 0.47 31.21
N THR A 201 19.08 0.26 30.27
CA THR A 201 20.45 0.79 30.36
C THR A 201 20.46 2.31 30.26
N ILE A 202 19.66 2.90 29.37
CA ILE A 202 19.52 4.35 29.22
C ILE A 202 18.90 4.95 30.48
N ASN A 203 17.84 4.36 31.02
CA ASN A 203 17.13 4.89 32.19
C ASN A 203 18.01 4.83 33.46
N ASN A 204 18.76 3.74 33.65
CA ASN A 204 19.76 3.63 34.73
C ASN A 204 20.87 4.69 34.62
N LYS A 205 21.23 5.10 33.40
CA LYS A 205 22.28 6.09 33.13
C LYS A 205 21.76 7.53 33.12
N PHE A 206 20.47 7.73 32.86
CA PHE A 206 19.79 9.01 32.72
C PHE A 206 18.38 8.99 33.34
N PRO A 207 18.28 8.99 34.70
CA PRO A 207 17.03 8.73 35.43
C PRO A 207 15.95 9.82 35.31
N SER A 208 16.21 10.93 34.60
CA SER A 208 15.27 12.05 34.41
C SER A 208 14.44 11.98 33.12
N THR A 209 14.45 10.86 32.39
CA THR A 209 13.80 10.72 31.06
C THR A 209 12.37 10.16 31.08
N SER A 210 11.64 10.30 32.20
CA SER A 210 10.30 9.71 32.41
C SER A 210 9.22 10.13 31.39
N ILE A 211 9.43 11.23 30.65
CA ILE A 211 8.48 11.73 29.64
C ILE A 211 8.65 11.03 28.28
N MET A 212 9.84 10.49 27.96
CA MET A 212 10.06 9.75 26.70
C MET A 212 9.62 8.27 26.78
N GLU A 213 9.66 7.66 27.96
CA GLU A 213 9.34 6.23 28.13
C GLU A 213 7.87 5.89 27.86
N VAL A 214 6.93 6.71 28.32
CA VAL A 214 5.49 6.46 28.10
C VAL A 214 5.12 6.64 26.62
N ALA A 215 5.71 7.60 25.93
CA ALA A 215 5.46 7.84 24.51
C ALA A 215 6.09 6.75 23.62
N ALA A 216 7.31 6.31 23.95
CA ALA A 216 8.01 5.27 23.21
C ALA A 216 7.36 3.88 23.41
N ASP A 217 7.07 3.48 24.64
CA ASP A 217 6.53 2.14 24.93
C ASP A 217 5.10 1.98 24.40
N THR A 218 4.25 2.99 24.57
CA THR A 218 2.88 2.97 24.03
C THR A 218 2.87 3.05 22.51
N GLY A 219 3.74 3.87 21.91
CA GLY A 219 3.84 4.04 20.46
C GLY A 219 4.44 2.82 19.75
N LEU A 220 5.49 2.21 20.31
CA LEU A 220 6.12 1.01 19.77
C LEU A 220 5.22 -0.21 19.90
N LYS A 221 4.56 -0.41 21.06
CA LYS A 221 3.62 -1.53 21.26
C LYS A 221 2.41 -1.42 20.34
N ALA A 222 1.79 -0.24 20.25
CA ALA A 222 0.65 -0.03 19.36
C ALA A 222 1.04 -0.23 17.88
N ARG A 223 2.22 0.24 17.46
CA ARG A 223 2.70 0.05 16.08
C ARG A 223 3.11 -1.39 15.78
N ALA A 224 3.73 -2.10 16.72
CA ALA A 224 4.12 -3.49 16.57
C ALA A 224 2.89 -4.42 16.45
N ILE A 225 1.85 -4.18 17.25
CA ILE A 225 0.57 -4.91 17.17
C ILE A 225 -0.10 -4.65 15.82
N LYS A 226 -0.11 -3.39 15.35
CA LYS A 226 -0.67 -3.02 14.04
C LYS A 226 0.13 -3.66 12.88
N HIS A 227 1.45 -3.74 13.01
CA HIS A 227 2.34 -4.46 12.07
C HIS A 227 2.01 -5.96 12.01
N TYR A 228 1.83 -6.59 13.16
CA TYR A 228 1.52 -8.01 13.24
C TYR A 228 0.16 -8.33 12.59
N GLN A 229 -0.86 -7.50 12.85
CA GLN A 229 -2.17 -7.63 12.21
C GLN A 229 -2.11 -7.42 10.70
N TYR A 230 -1.29 -6.49 10.21
CA TYR A 230 -1.07 -6.26 8.77
C TYR A 230 -0.40 -7.45 8.08
N ILE A 231 0.58 -8.08 8.72
CA ILE A 231 1.24 -9.29 8.17
C ILE A 231 0.26 -10.46 8.07
N LEU A 232 -0.57 -10.67 9.10
CA LEU A 232 -1.54 -11.77 9.13
C LEU A 232 -2.64 -11.63 8.07
N THR A 233 -3.17 -10.42 7.86
CA THR A 233 -4.23 -10.18 6.86
C THR A 233 -3.75 -10.41 5.42
N TYR A 234 -2.46 -10.22 5.14
CA TYR A 234 -1.88 -10.54 3.84
C TYR A 234 -1.61 -12.04 3.63
N GLU A 235 -1.37 -12.82 4.70
CA GLU A 235 -1.18 -14.28 4.60
C GLU A 235 -2.49 -15.02 4.26
N GLU A 236 -3.67 -14.48 4.61
CA GLU A 236 -4.97 -15.08 4.28
C GLU A 236 -5.46 -14.75 2.85
N SER A 237 -4.82 -13.78 2.18
CA SER A 237 -5.20 -13.27 0.86
C SER A 237 -4.34 -13.82 -0.29
N SER A 238 -3.36 -14.69 0.02
CA SER A 238 -2.35 -15.24 -0.90
C SER A 238 -2.52 -16.75 -1.08
#